data_AF-A0A3D0Z6J9-F1
#
_entry.id   AF-A0A3D0Z6J9-F1
#
_cell.length_a   1.000
_cell.length_b   1.000
_cell.length_c   1.000
_cell.angle_alpha   90.00
_cell.angle_beta   90.00
_cell.angle_gamma   90.00
#
_symmetry.space_group_name_H-M   'P 1'
#
loop_
_entity.id
_entity.type
_entity.pdbx_description
1 polymer ?
#
loop_
_entity_poly.entity_id
_entity_poly.type
_entity_poly.pdbx_seq_one_letter_code
_entity_poly.pdbx_strand_id
1 'polypeptide(L)'
;MQIFETIIYKPIGWLLEQLYYIFGNYALAIFMLTLVVTIVFIPLNMHQQKSGAKQARLNPKIAALKEKYGADRKKYNEELNKLYAR
;
A
#
# COMPACT_ATOMS: atom_id res chain seq x y z
N MET A 1 19.97 -12.16 -13.02
CA MET A 1 20.75 -11.25 -12.15
C MET A 1 20.81 -9.81 -12.70
N GLN A 2 20.96 -9.59 -14.02
CA GLN A 2 21.11 -8.24 -14.60
C GLN A 2 19.91 -7.27 -14.44
N ILE A 3 18.68 -7.79 -14.36
CA ILE A 3 17.46 -6.97 -14.21
C ILE A 3 17.44 -6.25 -12.86
N PHE A 4 17.89 -6.95 -11.80
CA PHE A 4 17.95 -6.40 -10.44
C PHE A 4 18.91 -5.20 -10.37
N GLU A 5 20.09 -5.33 -10.96
CA GLU A 5 21.10 -4.26 -10.99
C GLU A 5 20.62 -3.03 -11.75
N THR A 6 19.92 -3.22 -12.87
CA THR A 6 19.50 -2.11 -13.73
C THR A 6 18.25 -1.40 -13.20
N ILE A 7 17.30 -2.15 -12.65
CA ILE A 7 16.02 -1.58 -12.18
C ILE A 7 16.12 -1.07 -10.74
N ILE A 8 16.93 -1.70 -9.89
CA ILE A 8 16.99 -1.36 -8.46
C ILE A 8 18.30 -0.63 -8.14
N TYR A 9 19.46 -1.18 -8.50
CA TYR A 9 20.75 -0.65 -8.04
C TYR A 9 21.09 0.70 -8.69
N LYS A 10 20.98 0.83 -10.02
CA LYS A 10 21.29 2.08 -10.74
C LYS A 10 20.48 3.30 -10.29
N PRO A 11 19.13 3.26 -10.22
CA PRO A 11 18.37 4.44 -9.83
C PRO A 11 18.55 4.80 -8.36
N ILE A 12 18.69 3.82 -7.47
CA ILE A 12 18.95 4.08 -6.04
C ILE A 12 20.34 4.67 -5.85
N GLY A 13 21.36 4.13 -6.54
CA GLY A 13 22.73 4.66 -6.51
C GLY A 13 22.80 6.10 -7.02
N TRP A 14 22.18 6.39 -8.17
CA TRP A 14 22.11 7.75 -8.71
C TRP A 14 21.45 8.72 -7.73
N LEU A 15 20.34 8.33 -7.11
CA LEU A 15 19.59 9.18 -6.18
C LEU A 15 20.39 9.45 -4.88
N LEU A 16 21.12 8.45 -4.39
CA LEU A 16 22.01 8.61 -3.25
C LEU A 16 23.20 9.53 -3.57
N GLU A 17 23.80 9.41 -4.74
CA GLU A 17 24.89 10.29 -5.19
C GLU A 17 24.44 11.75 -5.32
N GLN A 18 23.24 12.01 -5.85
CA GLN A 18 22.69 13.37 -5.92
C GLN A 18 22.51 13.99 -4.54
N LEU A 19 21.97 13.22 -3.59
CA LEU A 19 21.82 13.67 -2.21
C LEU A 19 23.18 13.84 -1.53
N TYR A 20 24.14 12.96 -1.78
CA TYR A 20 25.49 13.11 -1.29
C TYR A 20 26.18 14.37 -1.83
N TYR A 21 25.99 14.72 -3.11
CA TYR A 21 26.56 15.93 -3.70
C TYR A 21 26.02 17.22 -3.05
N ILE A 22 24.75 17.21 -2.62
CA ILE A 22 24.12 18.37 -1.96
C ILE A 22 24.55 18.48 -0.48
N PHE A 23 24.61 17.36 0.25
CA PHE A 23 24.83 17.37 1.71
C PHE A 23 26.28 17.09 2.14
N GLY A 24 27.12 16.52 1.27
CA GLY A 24 28.50 16.12 1.55
C GLY A 24 28.66 15.00 2.58
N ASN A 25 27.57 14.46 3.13
CA ASN A 25 27.57 13.46 4.19
C ASN A 25 26.49 12.40 3.93
N TYR A 26 26.91 11.14 3.90
CA TYR A 26 26.03 10.00 3.64
C TYR A 26 24.90 9.84 4.67
N ALA A 27 25.13 10.14 5.96
CA ALA A 27 24.10 10.04 6.98
C ALA A 27 22.99 11.09 6.77
N LEU A 28 23.36 12.32 6.43
CA LEU A 28 22.41 13.39 6.10
C LEU A 28 21.66 13.09 4.79
N ALA A 29 22.36 12.56 3.79
CA ALA A 29 21.75 12.17 2.51
C ALA A 29 20.69 11.08 2.71
N ILE A 30 20.98 10.03 3.47
CA ILE A 30 20.02 8.96 3.77
C ILE A 30 18.85 9.48 4.59
N PHE A 31 19.10 10.32 5.60
CA PHE A 31 18.03 10.91 6.41
C PHE A 31 17.07 11.76 5.56
N MET A 32 17.61 12.63 4.70
CA MET A 32 16.81 13.43 3.78
C MET A 32 16.06 12.57 2.76
N LEU A 33 16.69 11.51 2.24
CA LEU A 33 16.02 10.54 1.37
C LEU A 33 14.79 9.95 2.06
N THR A 34 14.94 9.46 3.29
CA THR A 34 13.82 8.90 4.05
C THR A 34 12.71 9.93 4.24
N LEU A 35 13.06 11.18 4.53
CA LEU A 35 12.09 12.26 4.76
C LEU A 35 11.31 12.62 3.49
N VAL A 36 12.00 12.73 2.35
CA VAL A 36 11.38 12.98 1.03
C VAL A 36 10.46 11.83 0.64
N VAL A 37 10.93 10.58 0.78
CA VAL A 37 10.12 9.39 0.49
C VAL A 37 8.89 9.37 1.38
N THR A 38 9.04 9.60 2.69
CA THR A 38 7.89 9.67 3.60
C THR A 38 6.89 10.71 3.14
N ILE A 39 7.32 11.94 2.82
CA ILE A 39 6.44 13.02 2.37
C ILE A 39 5.68 12.64 1.10
N VAL A 40 6.37 12.10 0.10
CA VAL A 40 5.76 11.68 -1.17
C VAL A 40 4.73 10.54 -0.95
N PHE A 41 4.98 9.68 0.03
CA PHE A 41 4.09 8.56 0.35
C PHE A 41 2.92 8.93 1.28
N ILE A 42 2.89 10.12 1.91
CA ILE A 42 1.76 10.58 2.73
C ILE A 42 0.42 10.52 1.97
N PRO A 43 0.25 11.14 0.78
CA PRO A 43 -1.03 11.10 0.07
C PRO A 43 -1.42 9.68 -0.34
N LEU A 44 -0.43 8.84 -0.70
CA LEU A 44 -0.65 7.44 -1.02
C LEU A 44 -1.15 6.66 0.20
N ASN A 45 -0.53 6.85 1.36
CA ASN A 45 -0.92 6.20 2.60
C ASN A 45 -2.32 6.64 3.03
N MET A 46 -2.65 7.92 2.87
CA MET A 46 -4.00 8.43 3.13
C MET A 46 -5.05 7.83 2.18
N HIS A 47 -4.71 7.66 0.90
CA HIS A 47 -5.58 6.98 -0.06
C HIS A 47 -5.78 5.49 0.30
N GLN A 48 -4.71 4.80 0.68
CA GLN A 48 -4.78 3.41 1.14
C GLN A 48 -5.62 3.27 2.41
N GLN A 49 -5.48 4.19 3.38
CA GLN A 49 -6.29 4.21 4.60
C GLN A 49 -7.78 4.40 4.31
N LYS A 50 -8.14 5.27 3.35
CA LYS A 50 -9.56 5.45 2.95
C LYS A 50 -10.16 4.17 2.38
N SER A 51 -9.41 3.45 1.54
CA SER A 51 -9.81 2.13 1.02
C SER A 51 -9.89 1.09 2.14
N GLY A 52 -8.95 1.11 3.10
CA GLY A 52 -8.98 0.26 4.28
C GLY A 52 -10.19 0.51 5.18
N ALA A 53 -10.58 1.76 5.38
CA ALA A 53 -11.78 2.12 6.13
C ALA A 53 -13.07 1.64 5.45
N LYS A 54 -13.14 1.68 4.11
CA LYS A 54 -14.27 1.10 3.36
C LYS A 54 -14.35 -0.41 3.58
N GLN A 55 -13.21 -1.10 3.54
CA GLN A 55 -13.14 -2.54 3.80
C GLN A 55 -13.53 -2.88 5.24
N ALA A 56 -13.07 -2.11 6.22
CA ALA A 56 -13.41 -2.29 7.63
C ALA A 56 -14.92 -2.17 7.90
N ARG A 57 -15.63 -1.29 7.18
CA ARG A 57 -17.10 -1.17 7.26
C ARG A 57 -17.85 -2.33 6.60
N LEU A 58 -17.24 -3.00 5.62
CA LEU A 58 -17.82 -4.16 4.95
C LEU A 58 -17.65 -5.44 5.79
N ASN A 59 -16.55 -5.57 6.54
CA ASN A 59 -16.26 -6.73 7.39
C ASN A 59 -17.43 -7.17 8.32
N PRO A 60 -18.12 -6.29 9.08
CA PRO A 60 -19.24 -6.72 9.91
C PRO A 60 -20.44 -7.22 9.10
N LYS A 61 -20.69 -6.64 7.92
CA LYS A 61 -21.76 -7.09 7.01
C LYS A 61 -21.45 -8.46 6.42
N ILE A 62 -20.19 -8.69 6.05
CA ILE A 62 -19.69 -9.99 5.59
C ILE A 62 -19.83 -11.04 6.71
N ALA A 63 -19.50 -10.68 7.95
CA ALA A 63 -19.65 -11.57 9.11
C ALA A 63 -21.12 -11.94 9.38
N ALA A 64 -22.04 -10.97 9.38
CA ALA A 64 -23.46 -11.22 9.54
C ALA A 64 -24.03 -12.11 8.41
N LEU A 65 -23.55 -11.93 7.17
CA LEU A 65 -23.94 -12.76 6.04
C LEU A 65 -23.44 -14.20 6.19
N LYS A 66 -22.23 -14.37 6.72
CA LYS A 66 -21.64 -15.68 7.02
C LYS A 66 -22.39 -16.41 8.12
N GLU A 67 -22.88 -15.70 9.15
CA GLU A 67 -23.72 -16.29 10.20
C GLU A 67 -25.09 -16.73 9.66
N LYS A 68 -25.69 -15.92 8.79
CA LYS A 68 -27.05 -16.15 8.27
C LYS A 68 -27.12 -17.21 7.15
N TYR A 69 -26.11 -17.28 6.30
CA TYR A 69 -26.09 -18.15 5.11
C TYR A 69 -24.87 -19.07 5.04
N GLY A 70 -24.07 -19.21 6.09
CA GLY A 70 -22.86 -20.04 6.09
C GLY A 70 -23.11 -21.51 5.73
N ALA A 71 -24.31 -22.03 5.99
CA ALA A 71 -24.73 -23.37 5.61
C ALA A 71 -25.10 -23.49 4.10
N ASP A 72 -25.48 -22.40 3.44
CA ASP A 72 -25.85 -22.35 2.02
C ASP A 72 -24.84 -21.49 1.25
N ARG A 73 -23.79 -22.15 0.75
CA ARG A 73 -22.71 -21.46 0.01
C ARG A 73 -23.19 -20.74 -1.25
N LYS A 74 -24.23 -21.25 -1.93
CA LYS A 74 -24.74 -20.59 -3.14
C LYS A 74 -25.36 -19.25 -2.78
N LYS A 75 -26.23 -19.25 -1.77
CA LYS A 75 -26.93 -18.05 -1.31
C LYS A 75 -25.98 -17.04 -0.64
N TYR A 76 -24.98 -17.53 0.10
CA TYR A 76 -23.90 -16.71 0.65
C TYR A 76 -23.12 -15.97 -0.45
N ASN A 77 -22.67 -16.67 -1.50
CA ASN A 77 -21.92 -16.06 -2.60
C ASN A 77 -22.76 -15.03 -3.37
N GLU A 78 -24.05 -15.30 -3.59
CA GLU A 78 -24.96 -14.38 -4.25
C GLU A 78 -25.12 -13.07 -3.47
N GLU A 79 -25.41 -13.17 -2.16
CA GLU A 79 -25.58 -12.00 -1.30
C GLU A 79 -24.26 -11.25 -1.05
N LEU A 80 -23.13 -11.95 -1.03
CA LEU A 80 -21.81 -11.35 -0.91
C LEU A 80 -21.49 -10.49 -2.14
N ASN A 81 -21.79 -10.99 -3.34
CA ASN A 81 -21.62 -10.22 -4.58
C ASN A 81 -22.53 -8.99 -4.62
N LYS A 82 -23.80 -9.12 -4.17
CA LYS A 82 -24.71 -7.97 -4.01
C LYS A 82 -24.19 -6.94 -3.00
N LEU A 83 -23.51 -7.38 -1.94
CA LEU A 83 -22.92 -6.51 -0.93
C LEU A 83 -21.72 -5.73 -1.47
N TYR A 84 -20.87 -6.32 -2.31
CA TYR A 84 -19.74 -5.64 -2.96
C TYR A 84 -20.14 -4.71 -4.10
N ALA A 85 -21.26 -5.01 -4.79
CA ALA A 85 -21.77 -4.19 -5.87
C ALA A 85 -22.47 -2.89 -5.39
N ARG A 86 -22.78 -2.79 -4.08
CA ARG A 86 -23.32 -1.59 -3.42
C ARG A 86 -22.22 -0.68 -2.89
#